data_AF-A0A679K250-F1
#
_entry.id   AF-A0A679K250-F1
#
_cell.length_a   1.000
_cell.length_b   1.000
_cell.length_c   1.000
_cell.angle_alpha   90.00
_cell.angle_beta   90.00
_cell.angle_gamma   90.00
#
_symmetry.space_group_name_H-M   'P 1'
#
loop_
_entity.id
_entity.type
_entity.pdbx_description
1 polymer ?
#
loop_
_entity_poly.entity_id
_entity_poly.type
_entity_poly.pdbx_seq_one_letter_code
_entity_poly.pdbx_strand_id
1 'polypeptide(L)' 'MNHAIEKAIKRFVSGMDVSIEAVNFIELALDDGFASDDYMQQTVEMLAMYRPGGGEFLFDTGAIKQRLIETIEYLRRTA' A
#
# COMPACT_ATOMS: atom_id res chain seq x y z
N MET A 1 14.63 1.92 2.71
CA MET A 1 13.42 1.81 1.86
C MET A 1 13.71 2.38 0.48
N ASN A 2 13.26 1.71 -0.58
CA ASN A 2 13.37 2.21 -1.95
C ASN A 2 12.61 3.54 -2.09
N HIS A 3 13.31 4.61 -2.49
CA HIS A 3 12.71 5.96 -2.64
C HIS A 3 11.53 6.00 -3.62
N ALA A 4 11.47 5.08 -4.59
CA ALA A 4 10.35 4.99 -5.52
C ALA A 4 9.06 4.54 -4.80
N ILE A 5 9.15 3.54 -3.91
CA ILE A 5 8.01 3.03 -3.12
C ILE A 5 7.49 4.13 -2.20
N GLU A 6 8.38 4.77 -1.44
CA GLU A 6 7.99 5.84 -0.52
C GLU A 6 7.28 6.99 -1.25
N LYS A 7 7.78 7.36 -2.44
CA LYS A 7 7.16 8.40 -3.28
C LYS A 7 5.78 7.96 -3.77
N ALA A 8 5.62 6.72 -4.22
CA ALA A 8 4.34 6.18 -4.67
C ALA A 8 3.31 6.18 -3.53
N ILE A 9 3.70 5.69 -2.35
CA ILE A 9 2.83 5.69 -1.17
C ILE A 9 2.42 7.12 -0.79
N LYS A 10 3.36 8.08 -0.76
CA LYS A 10 3.03 9.49 -0.46
C LYS A 10 2.04 10.07 -1.46
N ARG A 11 2.18 9.77 -2.76
CA ARG A 11 1.23 10.23 -3.80
C ARG A 11 -0.15 9.64 -3.58
N PHE A 12 -0.25 8.33 -3.32
CA PHE A 12 -1.53 7.68 -3.01
C PHE A 12 -2.18 8.28 -1.77
N VAL A 13 -1.44 8.38 -0.66
CA VAL A 13 -1.94 8.94 0.60
C VAL A 13 -2.38 10.41 0.43
N SER A 14 -1.67 11.20 -0.38
CA SER A 14 -2.09 12.58 -0.67
C SER A 14 -3.34 12.69 -1.55
N GLY A 15 -3.79 11.60 -2.17
CA GLY A 15 -4.87 11.60 -3.16
C GLY A 15 -4.43 12.01 -4.56
N MET A 16 -3.13 12.29 -4.76
CA MET A 16 -2.58 12.71 -6.05
C MET A 16 -2.62 11.60 -7.10
N ASP A 17 -2.54 10.34 -6.67
CA ASP A 17 -2.57 9.18 -7.55
C ASP A 17 -3.17 7.98 -6.81
N VAL A 18 -4.48 7.80 -6.98
CA VAL A 18 -5.25 6.70 -6.37
C VAL A 18 -5.67 5.66 -7.42
N SER A 19 -4.85 5.52 -8.46
CA SER A 19 -5.09 4.58 -9.55
C SER A 19 -4.81 3.15 -9.12
N ILE A 20 -5.39 2.19 -9.84
CA ILE A 20 -5.09 0.76 -9.63
C ILE A 20 -3.62 0.49 -9.95
N GLU A 21 -3.09 1.16 -10.97
CA GLU A 21 -1.68 1.10 -11.37
C GLU A 21 -0.74 1.54 -10.24
N ALA A 22 -1.10 2.60 -9.50
CA ALA A 22 -0.33 3.05 -8.34
C ALA A 22 -0.35 2.00 -7.21
N VAL A 23 -1.49 1.36 -6.97
CA VAL A 23 -1.60 0.29 -5.96
C VAL A 23 -0.80 -0.95 -6.36
N ASN A 24 -0.95 -1.43 -7.58
CA ASN A 24 -0.19 -2.59 -8.08
C ASN A 24 1.31 -2.36 -8.01
N PHE A 25 1.77 -1.14 -8.32
CA PHE A 25 3.19 -0.80 -8.18
C PHE A 25 3.66 -0.91 -6.72
N ILE A 26 2.87 -0.41 -5.77
CA ILE A 26 3.21 -0.49 -4.34
C ILE A 26 3.17 -1.95 -3.86
N GLU A 27 2.13 -2.69 -4.24
CA GLU A 27 1.92 -4.10 -3.89
C GLU A 27 3.13 -4.94 -4.29
N LEU A 28 3.49 -4.96 -5.57
CA LEU A 28 4.60 -5.76 -6.08
C LEU A 28 5.93 -5.39 -5.41
N ALA A 29 6.14 -4.11 -5.14
CA ALA A 29 7.38 -3.65 -4.52
C ALA A 29 7.45 -3.98 -3.03
N LEU A 30 6.32 -4.05 -2.33
CA LEU A 30 6.26 -4.54 -0.95
C LEU A 30 6.42 -6.06 -0.89
N ASP A 31 5.79 -6.79 -1.81
CA ASP A 31 5.87 -8.25 -1.88
C ASP A 31 7.32 -8.72 -2.12
N ASP A 32 7.99 -8.16 -3.13
CA ASP A 32 9.40 -8.47 -3.45
C ASP A 32 10.36 -8.08 -2.31
N GLY A 33 10.13 -6.92 -1.69
CA GLY A 33 11.04 -6.37 -0.67
C GLY A 33 10.87 -6.97 0.72
N PHE A 34 9.70 -7.54 1.04
CA PHE A 34 9.30 -7.90 2.40
C PHE A 34 8.52 -9.23 2.46
N ALA A 35 8.90 -10.21 1.63
CA ALA A 35 8.25 -11.53 1.57
C ALA A 35 8.14 -12.28 2.91
N SER A 36 9.07 -12.04 3.84
CA SER A 36 9.11 -12.71 5.16
C SER A 36 8.50 -11.90 6.30
N ASP A 37 7.93 -10.72 6.02
CA ASP A 37 7.33 -9.85 7.03
C ASP A 37 5.80 -9.98 6.99
N ASP A 38 5.24 -10.66 7.99
CA ASP A 38 3.79 -10.93 8.08
C ASP A 38 2.93 -9.66 8.02
N TYR A 39 3.41 -8.55 8.60
CA TYR A 39 2.67 -7.30 8.56
C TYR A 39 2.69 -6.72 7.14
N MET A 40 3.82 -6.80 6.43
CA MET A 40 3.90 -6.37 5.04
C MET A 40 3.04 -7.24 4.12
N GLN A 41 3.04 -8.55 4.33
CA GLN A 41 2.22 -9.46 3.54
C GLN A 41 0.72 -9.21 3.72
N GLN A 42 0.26 -8.87 4.94
CA GLN A 42 -1.10 -8.38 5.15
C GLN A 42 -1.39 -7.07 4.39
N THR A 43 -0.41 -6.16 4.26
CA THR A 43 -0.58 -4.97 3.42
C THR A 43 -0.74 -5.35 1.96
N VAL A 44 0.10 -6.26 1.45
CA VAL A 44 0.04 -6.75 0.06
C VAL A 44 -1.34 -7.34 -0.25
N GLU A 45 -1.86 -8.21 0.63
CA GLU A 45 -3.21 -8.79 0.48
C GLU A 45 -4.30 -7.72 0.42
N MET A 46 -4.22 -6.69 1.28
CA MET A 46 -5.19 -5.59 1.24
C MET A 46 -5.09 -4.79 -0.08
N LEU A 47 -3.87 -4.52 -0.56
CA LEU A 47 -3.65 -3.80 -1.81
C LEU A 47 -4.22 -4.56 -3.01
N ALA A 48 -4.04 -5.89 -3.05
CA ALA A 48 -4.63 -6.75 -4.09
C ALA A 48 -6.18 -6.70 -4.11
N MET A 49 -6.81 -6.37 -2.98
CA MET A 49 -8.26 -6.21 -2.85
C MET A 49 -8.73 -4.76 -3.04
N TYR A 50 -7.87 -3.87 -3.54
CA TYR A 50 -8.24 -2.49 -3.81
C TYR A 50 -9.19 -2.35 -5.00
N ARG A 51 -10.23 -1.54 -4.82
CA ARG A 51 -11.04 -1.01 -5.91
C ARG A 51 -11.44 0.44 -5.62
N PRO A 52 -11.27 1.39 -6.56
CA PRO A 52 -11.84 2.72 -6.40
C PRO A 52 -13.36 2.66 -6.15
N GLY A 53 -13.81 3.25 -5.04
CA GLY A 53 -15.21 3.19 -4.60
C GLY A 53 -15.60 1.92 -3.81
N GLY A 54 -14.69 0.96 -3.67
CA GLY A 54 -14.86 -0.24 -2.87
C GLY A 54 -15.83 -1.27 -3.47
N GLY A 55 -16.36 -2.11 -2.59
CA GLY A 55 -17.34 -3.16 -2.87
C GLY A 55 -17.61 -3.97 -1.62
N GLU A 56 -18.57 -4.91 -1.66
CA GLU A 56 -18.93 -5.76 -0.50
C GLU A 56 -17.72 -6.50 0.11
N PHE A 57 -16.69 -6.76 -0.69
CA PHE A 57 -15.46 -7.46 -0.29
C PHE A 57 -14.18 -6.73 -0.71
N LEU A 58 -14.26 -5.47 -1.14
CA LEU A 58 -13.12 -4.74 -1.70
C LEU A 58 -12.85 -3.47 -0.91
N PHE A 59 -11.57 -3.19 -0.69
CA PHE A 59 -11.14 -1.99 0.00
C PHE A 59 -11.24 -0.77 -0.91
N ASP A 60 -11.82 0.29 -0.39
CA ASP A 60 -11.87 1.57 -1.06
C ASP A 60 -10.57 2.38 -0.86
N THR A 61 -10.53 3.57 -1.46
CA THR A 61 -9.38 4.47 -1.38
C THR A 61 -9.08 4.91 0.05
N GLY A 62 -10.11 5.07 0.89
CA GLY A 62 -9.94 5.48 2.29
C GLY A 62 -9.25 4.41 3.12
N ALA A 63 -9.72 3.17 2.99
CA ALA A 63 -9.15 2.01 3.66
C ALA A 63 -7.69 1.78 3.25
N ILE A 64 -7.39 1.79 1.94
CA ILE A 64 -6.02 1.61 1.46
C ILE A 64 -5.12 2.76 1.88
N LYS A 65 -5.61 4.00 1.85
CA LYS A 65 -4.84 5.16 2.33
C LYS A 65 -4.45 5.00 3.80
N GLN A 66 -5.39 4.59 4.64
CA GLN A 66 -5.12 4.37 6.06
C GLN A 66 -4.08 3.25 6.26
N ARG A 67 -4.24 2.13 5.56
CA ARG A 67 -3.29 1.01 5.60
C ARG A 67 -1.87 1.43 5.20
N LEU A 68 -1.76 2.26 4.16
CA LEU A 68 -0.48 2.75 3.67
C LEU A 68 0.20 3.76 4.61
N ILE A 69 -0.57 4.56 5.35
CA ILE A 69 -0.03 5.42 6.43
C ILE A 69 0.62 4.54 7.51
N GLU A 70 -0.10 3.52 7.97
CA GLU A 70 0.41 2.59 8.99
C GLU A 70 1.64 1.83 8.50
N THR A 71 1.64 1.44 7.23
CA THR A 71 2.77 0.75 6.58
C THR A 71 4.03 1.60 6.58
N ILE A 72 3.94 2.90 6.27
CA ILE A 72 5.09 3.81 6.37
C ILE A 72 5.59 3.93 7.80
N GLU A 73 4.68 4.06 8.77
CA GLU A 73 5.07 4.17 10.19
C GLU A 73 5.73 2.89 10.70
N TYR A 74 5.25 1.72 10.26
CA TYR A 74 5.88 0.44 10.55
C TYR A 74 7.31 0.40 10.00
N LEU A 75 7.50 0.71 8.71
CA LEU A 75 8.82 0.70 8.06
C LEU A 75 9.82 1.65 8.73
N ARG A 76 9.36 2.78 9.29
CA ARG A 76 10.21 3.72 10.02
C ARG A 76 10.69 3.19 11.37
N ARG A 77 9.96 2.24 11.96
CA ARG A 77 10.30 1.65 13.27
C ARG A 77 11.18 0.42 13.13
N THR A 78 11.11 -0.27 11.99
CA THR A 78 11.80 -1.54 11.74
C THR A 78 13.03 -1.40 10.83
N ALA A 79 13.25 -0.23 10.21
CA ALA A 79 14.47 0.13 9.50
C ALA A 79 15.57 0.65 10.44
#